data_AF-A0A285NYY1-F1
#
_entry.id   AF-A0A285NYY1-F1
#
_cell.length_a   1.000
_cell.length_b   1.000
_cell.length_c   1.000
_cell.angle_alpha   90.00
_cell.angle_beta   90.00
_cell.angle_gamma   90.00
#
_symmetry.space_group_name_H-M   'P 1'
#
loop_
_entity.id
_entity.type
_entity.pdbx_description
1 polymer ?
#
loop_
_entity_poly.entity_id
_entity_poly.type
_entity_poly.pdbx_seq_one_letter_code
_entity_poly.pdbx_strand_id
1 'polypeptide(L)' 'MKKHKVVYRLQRTNRKRSYVTAKREIAFEVKLAAKLMLDEFLFTWNKNRLEAQINDSIDQNDQELFNELSAAYRPYTWE' A
#
# COMPACT_ATOMS: atom_id res chain seq x y z
N MET A 1 -37.32 4.19 -51.16
CA MET A 1 -36.38 4.20 -50.01
C MET A 1 -35.44 5.40 -50.13
N LYS A 2 -35.70 6.51 -49.42
CA LYS A 2 -34.84 7.71 -49.47
C LYS A 2 -33.64 7.53 -48.55
N LYS A 3 -32.45 7.26 -49.11
CA LYS A 3 -31.19 7.19 -48.34
C LYS A 3 -30.89 8.55 -47.71
N HIS A 4 -30.83 8.61 -46.39
CA HIS A 4 -30.47 9.83 -45.65
C HIS A 4 -28.95 10.00 -45.70
N LYS A 5 -28.48 11.17 -46.16
CA LYS A 5 -27.06 11.50 -46.19
C LYS A 5 -26.68 12.16 -44.86
N VAL A 6 -25.88 11.46 -44.06
CA VAL A 6 -25.31 12.02 -42.83
C VAL A 6 -24.10 12.86 -43.20
N VAL A 7 -24.11 14.13 -42.80
CA VAL A 7 -23.00 15.08 -43.04
C VAL A 7 -22.43 15.48 -41.70
N TYR A 8 -21.16 15.14 -41.47
CA TYR A 8 -20.43 15.55 -40.27
C TYR A 8 -19.76 16.90 -40.52
N ARG A 9 -19.95 17.84 -39.59
CA ARG A 9 -19.30 19.14 -39.61
C ARG A 9 -18.35 19.27 -38.43
N LEU A 10 -17.08 19.55 -38.71
CA LEU A 10 -16.10 19.83 -37.67
C LEU A 10 -16.37 21.26 -37.13
N GLN A 11 -16.82 21.36 -35.88
CA GLN A 11 -16.92 22.64 -35.17
C GLN A 11 -15.67 22.86 -34.33
N ARG A 12 -15.01 24.01 -34.50
CA ARG A 12 -13.95 24.44 -33.57
C ARG A 12 -14.61 24.81 -32.25
N THR A 13 -14.27 24.09 -31.18
CA THR A 13 -14.79 24.38 -29.84
C THR A 13 -14.22 25.71 -29.38
N ASN A 14 -15.08 26.71 -29.19
CA ASN A 14 -14.71 28.05 -28.72
C ASN A 14 -14.71 28.12 -27.17
N ARG A 15 -14.51 26.99 -26.50
CA ARG A 15 -14.41 26.94 -25.04
C ARG A 15 -13.00 27.35 -24.66
N LYS A 16 -12.87 28.43 -23.88
CA LYS A 16 -11.64 28.75 -23.12
C LYS A 16 -11.20 27.46 -22.44
N ARG A 17 -10.13 26.85 -22.93
CA ARG A 17 -9.57 25.64 -22.33
C ARG A 17 -9.22 26.01 -20.90
N SER A 18 -9.93 25.46 -19.92
CA SER A 18 -9.39 25.43 -18.56
C SER A 18 -8.11 24.63 -18.68
N TYR A 19 -6.95 25.30 -18.59
CA TYR A 19 -5.69 24.62 -18.56
C TYR A 19 -5.75 23.60 -17.43
N VAL A 20 -5.65 22.32 -17.78
CA VAL A 20 -5.50 21.25 -16.79
C VAL A 20 -4.08 21.41 -16.28
N THR A 21 -3.91 22.11 -15.16
CA THR A 21 -2.64 22.16 -14.47
C THR A 21 -2.36 20.75 -13.98
N ALA A 22 -1.33 20.09 -14.53
CA ALA A 22 -0.88 18.81 -14.00
C ALA A 22 -0.57 19.01 -12.51
N LYS A 23 -1.27 18.27 -11.64
CA LYS A 23 -0.95 18.28 -10.21
C LYS A 23 0.51 17.82 -10.08
N ARG A 24 1.32 18.52 -9.28
CA ARG A 24 2.65 18.05 -8.88
C ARG A 24 2.46 16.82 -7.99
N GLU A 25 2.23 15.68 -8.61
CA GLU A 25 2.21 14.42 -7.89
C GLU A 25 3.65 14.10 -7.49
N ILE A 26 3.81 13.65 -6.25
CA ILE A 26 5.08 13.11 -5.77
C ILE A 26 5.50 12.01 -6.75
N ALA A 27 6.75 12.05 -7.20
CA ALA A 27 7.30 11.06 -8.11
C ALA A 27 7.02 9.65 -7.56
N PHE A 28 6.57 8.76 -8.45
CA PHE A 28 6.22 7.39 -8.08
C PHE A 28 7.34 6.70 -7.30
N GLU A 29 8.58 6.92 -7.70
CA GLU A 29 9.78 6.40 -7.05
C GLU A 29 9.88 6.80 -5.56
N VAL A 30 9.56 8.05 -5.24
CA VAL A 30 9.59 8.54 -3.86
C VAL A 30 8.49 7.88 -3.02
N LYS A 31 7.29 7.71 -3.60
CA LYS A 31 6.21 6.98 -2.92
C LYS A 31 6.57 5.50 -2.70
N LEU A 32 7.17 4.87 -3.70
CA LEU A 32 7.58 3.47 -3.63
C LEU A 32 8.69 3.26 -2.60
N ALA A 33 9.72 4.09 -2.61
CA ALA A 33 10.83 4.02 -1.65
C ALA A 33 10.32 4.22 -0.20
N ALA A 34 9.46 5.22 0.03
CA ALA A 34 8.87 5.43 1.34
C ALA A 34 8.03 4.23 1.81
N LYS A 35 7.27 3.61 0.90
CA LYS A 35 6.48 2.42 1.21
C LYS A 35 7.37 1.23 1.59
N LEU A 36 8.39 0.93 0.79
CA LEU A 36 9.31 -0.18 1.07
C LEU A 36 10.05 0.01 2.40
N MET A 37 10.50 1.25 2.68
CA MET A 37 11.13 1.56 3.96
C MET A 37 10.17 1.35 5.13
N LEU A 38 8.92 1.82 5.03
CA LEU A 38 7.92 1.64 6.07
C LEU A 38 7.57 0.16 6.28
N ASP A 39 7.43 -0.59 5.20
CA ASP A 39 7.14 -2.02 5.24
C ASP A 39 8.25 -2.77 5.99
N GLU A 40 9.53 -2.46 5.69
CA GLU A 40 10.70 -3.02 6.39
C GLU A 40 10.70 -2.65 7.88
N PHE A 41 10.53 -1.36 8.20
CA PHE A 41 10.51 -0.91 9.60
C PHE A 41 9.40 -1.57 10.41
N LEU A 42 8.20 -1.68 9.82
CA LEU A 42 7.05 -2.29 10.48
C LEU A 42 7.30 -3.79 10.69
N PHE A 43 7.91 -4.46 9.71
CA PHE A 43 8.29 -5.86 9.82
C PHE A 43 9.29 -6.08 10.96
N THR A 44 10.40 -5.33 11.00
CA THR A 44 11.39 -5.46 12.07
C THR A 44 10.80 -5.15 13.44
N TRP A 45 9.99 -4.09 13.54
CA TRP A 45 9.38 -3.70 14.81
C TRP A 45 8.39 -4.75 15.34
N ASN A 46 7.54 -5.29 14.47
CA ASN A 46 6.61 -6.35 14.86
C ASN A 46 7.35 -7.62 15.30
N LYS A 47 8.39 -8.01 14.56
CA LYS A 47 9.23 -9.17 14.91
C LYS A 47 9.85 -9.02 16.30
N ASN A 48 10.53 -7.90 16.55
CA ASN A 48 11.17 -7.62 17.84
C ASN A 48 10.15 -7.54 18.99
N ARG A 49 8.97 -6.96 18.73
CA ARG A 49 7.90 -6.89 19.73
C ARG A 49 7.37 -8.27 20.09
N LEU A 50 7.15 -9.14 19.11
CA LEU A 50 6.69 -10.51 19.35
C LEU A 50 7.76 -11.31 20.10
N GLU A 51 9.05 -11.19 19.74
CA GLU A 51 10.15 -11.84 20.46
C GLU A 51 10.20 -11.39 21.93
N ALA A 52 10.06 -10.09 22.20
CA ALA A 52 10.03 -9.59 23.57
C ALA A 52 8.85 -10.18 24.36
N GLN A 53 7.65 -10.22 23.77
CA GLN A 53 6.47 -10.79 24.42
C GLN A 53 6.58 -12.29 24.65
N ILE A 54 7.22 -13.02 23.73
CA ILE A 54 7.51 -14.44 23.89
C ILE A 54 8.46 -14.65 25.07
N ASN A 55 9.54 -13.87 25.16
CA ASN A 55 10.48 -13.95 26.28
C ASN A 55 9.78 -13.63 27.62
N ASP A 56 8.96 -12.58 27.66
CA ASP A 56 8.18 -12.23 28.84
C ASP A 56 7.22 -13.36 29.27
N SER A 57 6.61 -14.06 28.29
CA SER A 57 5.73 -15.20 28.57
C SER A 57 6.48 -16.42 29.14
N ILE A 58 7.74 -16.62 28.70
CA ILE A 58 8.63 -17.67 29.23
C ILE A 58 8.97 -17.35 30.69
N ASP A 59 9.31 -16.09 30.99
CA ASP A 59 9.64 -15.64 32.34
C ASP A 59 8.44 -15.77 33.29
N GLN A 60 7.22 -15.55 32.78
CA GLN A 60 5.97 -15.69 33.54
C GLN A 60 5.43 -17.13 33.58
N ASN A 61 6.09 -18.05 32.86
CA ASN A 61 5.69 -19.45 32.72
C ASN A 61 4.26 -19.64 32.16
N ASP A 62 3.81 -18.71 31.32
CA ASP A 62 2.48 -18.70 30.69
C ASP A 62 2.54 -19.46 29.35
N GLN A 63 2.15 -20.73 29.40
CA GLN A 63 2.17 -21.61 28.23
C GLN A 63 1.11 -21.27 27.18
N GLU A 64 -0.03 -20.70 27.57
CA GLU A 64 -1.08 -20.36 26.60
C GLU A 64 -0.63 -19.16 25.77
N LEU A 65 -0.17 -18.11 26.45
CA LEU A 65 0.32 -16.90 25.81
C LEU A 65 1.53 -17.19 24.91
N PHE A 66 2.45 -18.05 25.36
CA PHE A 66 3.60 -18.47 24.57
C PHE A 66 3.19 -19.16 23.26
N ASN A 67 2.21 -20.06 23.30
CA ASN A 67 1.75 -20.79 22.11
C ASN A 67 1.06 -19.86 21.10
N GLU A 68 0.25 -18.92 21.58
CA GLU A 68 -0.40 -17.91 20.73
C GLU A 68 0.63 -16.99 20.05
N LEU A 69 1.56 -16.45 20.82
CA LEU A 69 2.60 -15.56 20.31
C LEU A 69 3.56 -16.29 19.36
N SER A 70 3.90 -17.54 19.66
CA SER A 70 4.71 -18.39 18.77
C SER A 70 4.02 -18.64 17.43
N ALA A 71 2.69 -18.86 17.44
CA ALA A 71 1.93 -19.00 16.20
C ALA A 71 1.92 -17.70 15.38
N ALA A 72 1.80 -16.55 16.04
CA ALA A 72 1.87 -15.23 15.42
C ALA A 72 3.28 -14.86 14.89
N TYR A 73 4.33 -15.43 15.48
CA TYR A 73 5.72 -15.20 15.09
C TYR A 73 6.16 -16.05 13.87
N ARG A 74 5.56 -17.23 13.65
CA ARG A 74 5.90 -18.15 12.53
C ARG A 74 5.98 -17.49 11.14
N PRO A 75 5.12 -16.54 10.74
CA PRO A 75 5.24 -15.88 9.45
C PRO A 75 6.54 -15.07 9.28
N TYR A 76 7.15 -14.63 10.38
CA TYR A 76 8.39 -13.82 10.38
C TYR A 76 9.68 -14.67 10.30
N THR A 77 9.57 -16.01 10.32
CA THR A 77 10.71 -16.93 10.26
C THR A 77 10.90 -17.59 8.90
N TRP A 78 9.99 -17.39 7.94
CA TRP A 78 10.14 -17.90 6.58
C TRP A 78 11.01 -16.94 5.75
N GLU A 79 12.32 -17.09 5.91
CA GLU A 79 13.37 -16.64 4.97
C GLU A 79 14.33 -17.79 4.67
#